data_AF-A0A6J4XVM1-F1
#
_entry.id   AF-A0A6J4XVM1-F1
#
_cell.length_a   1.000
_cell.length_b   1.000
_cell.length_c   1.000
_cell.angle_alpha   90.00
_cell.angle_beta   90.00
_cell.angle_gamma   90.00
#
_symmetry.space_group_name_H-M   'P 1'
#
loop_
_entity.id
_entity.type
_entity.pdbx_description
1 polymer ?
#
loop_
_entity_poly.entity_id
_entity_poly.type
_entity_poly.pdbx_seq_one_letter_code
_entity_poly.pdbx_strand_id
1 'polypeptide(L)'
;MKLGEKTSQELMDLANDYNWDDGFELPNKIADHPNCDLGTALSLLWLSEAIIYYTGEVKESPYNKDWVYFCRKLIKRLSNSYYKIGETSFDPELTKAQIYKMKKANIPEFFYQTVKEKNANHASAPDARHRAD
;
A
#
# COMPACT_ATOMS: atom_id res chain seq x y z
N MET A 1 -18.24 -11.55 -3.92
CA MET A 1 -17.23 -11.02 -4.87
C MET A 1 -16.11 -12.04 -5.02
N LYS A 2 -15.81 -12.49 -6.24
CA LYS A 2 -14.63 -13.35 -6.51
C LYS A 2 -13.45 -12.44 -6.86
N LEU A 3 -12.37 -12.52 -6.09
CA LEU A 3 -11.16 -11.71 -6.29
C LEU A 3 -10.06 -12.43 -7.08
N GLY A 4 -10.18 -13.75 -7.28
CA GLY A 4 -9.07 -14.66 -7.58
C GLY A 4 -8.26 -14.44 -8.87
N GLU A 5 -8.57 -13.42 -9.66
CA GLU A 5 -7.84 -13.07 -10.89
C GLU A 5 -7.43 -11.59 -10.94
N LYS A 6 -7.67 -10.82 -9.86
CA LYS A 6 -7.40 -9.37 -9.86
C LYS A 6 -5.93 -9.06 -9.76
N THR A 7 -5.48 -8.14 -10.61
CA THR A 7 -4.16 -7.49 -10.54
C THR A 7 -4.04 -6.63 -9.28
N SER A 8 -2.81 -6.28 -8.89
CA SER A 8 -2.56 -5.34 -7.78
C SER A 8 -3.25 -3.98 -8.00
N GLN A 9 -3.31 -3.52 -9.25
CA GLN A 9 -3.96 -2.26 -9.61
C GLN A 9 -5.48 -2.34 -9.44
N GLU A 10 -6.14 -3.38 -9.99
CA GLU A 10 -7.58 -3.56 -9.80
C GLU A 10 -7.95 -3.72 -8.32
N LEU A 11 -7.08 -4.32 -7.52
CA LEU A 11 -7.27 -4.42 -6.08
C LEU A 11 -7.20 -3.05 -5.39
N MET A 12 -6.30 -2.18 -5.84
CA MET A 12 -6.20 -0.81 -5.34
C MET A 12 -7.43 0.02 -5.76
N ASP A 13 -7.85 -0.09 -7.02
CA ASP A 13 -9.05 0.58 -7.54
C ASP A 13 -10.29 0.15 -6.76
N LEU A 14 -10.43 -1.15 -6.48
CA LEU A 14 -11.48 -1.67 -5.62
C LEU A 14 -11.47 -1.05 -4.21
N ALA A 15 -10.29 -0.81 -3.63
CA ALA A 15 -10.20 -0.19 -2.31
C ALA A 15 -10.57 1.30 -2.34
N ASN A 16 -10.22 2.01 -3.41
CA ASN A 16 -10.53 3.42 -3.61
C ASN A 16 -12.03 3.66 -3.84
N ASP A 17 -12.68 2.77 -4.60
CA ASP A 17 -14.11 2.89 -4.94
C ASP A 17 -15.03 2.32 -3.85
N TYR A 18 -14.47 1.61 -2.86
CA TYR A 18 -15.25 0.96 -1.82
C TYR A 18 -15.82 1.95 -0.80
N ASN A 19 -17.07 1.72 -0.38
CA ASN A 19 -17.65 2.41 0.76
C ASN A 19 -17.11 1.83 2.06
N TRP A 20 -16.17 2.50 2.71
CA TRP A 20 -15.52 2.01 3.94
C TRP A 20 -16.46 1.87 5.15
N ASP A 21 -17.66 2.47 5.10
CA ASP A 21 -18.73 2.26 6.08
C ASP A 21 -19.37 0.86 5.99
N ASP A 22 -19.19 0.14 4.87
CA ASP A 22 -19.66 -1.25 4.70
C ASP A 22 -18.81 -2.26 5.49
N GLY A 23 -17.80 -1.78 6.23
CA GLY A 23 -16.95 -2.57 7.12
C GLY A 23 -15.70 -3.12 6.44
N PHE A 24 -15.01 -4.06 7.10
CA PHE A 24 -13.64 -4.45 6.73
C PHE A 24 -13.53 -5.79 6.01
N GLU A 25 -14.62 -6.40 5.57
CA GLU A 25 -14.55 -7.70 4.88
C GLU A 25 -13.79 -7.60 3.55
N LEU A 26 -14.15 -6.67 2.67
CA LEU A 26 -13.46 -6.46 1.40
C LEU A 26 -12.01 -5.96 1.61
N PRO A 27 -11.74 -4.94 2.44
CA PRO A 27 -10.36 -4.52 2.74
C PRO A 27 -9.48 -5.67 3.23
N ASN A 28 -9.99 -6.55 4.11
CA ASN A 28 -9.24 -7.72 4.57
C ASN A 28 -8.94 -8.68 3.42
N LYS A 29 -9.92 -8.96 2.55
CA LYS A 29 -9.70 -9.84 1.40
C LYS A 29 -8.69 -9.27 0.41
N ILE A 30 -8.67 -7.95 0.22
CA ILE A 30 -7.66 -7.27 -0.59
C ILE A 30 -6.28 -7.43 0.07
N ALA A 31 -6.14 -7.10 1.36
CA ALA A 31 -4.88 -7.22 2.09
C ALA A 31 -4.34 -8.67 2.15
N ASP A 32 -5.22 -9.68 2.12
CA ASP A 32 -4.88 -11.10 2.10
C ASP A 32 -4.68 -11.66 0.69
N HIS A 33 -4.96 -10.89 -0.36
CA HIS A 33 -4.88 -11.35 -1.75
C HIS A 33 -3.42 -11.58 -2.16
N PRO A 34 -3.10 -12.68 -2.89
CA PRO A 34 -1.72 -12.97 -3.32
C PRO A 34 -1.12 -11.89 -4.23
N ASN A 35 -1.96 -11.19 -4.99
CA ASN A 35 -1.54 -10.06 -5.84
C ASN A 35 -1.56 -8.70 -5.11
N CYS A 36 -1.86 -8.63 -3.81
CA CYS A 36 -1.71 -7.38 -3.06
C CYS A 36 -0.22 -7.07 -2.94
N ASP A 37 0.23 -6.05 -3.67
CA ASP A 37 1.62 -5.59 -3.63
C ASP A 37 1.80 -4.47 -2.60
N LEU A 38 3.02 -3.93 -2.51
CA LEU A 38 3.35 -2.86 -1.59
C LEU A 38 2.55 -1.58 -1.87
N GLY A 39 2.34 -1.22 -3.14
CA GLY A 39 1.57 -0.03 -3.51
C GLY A 39 0.12 -0.15 -3.08
N THR A 40 -0.52 -1.29 -3.39
CA THR A 40 -1.89 -1.60 -2.94
C THR A 40 -2.00 -1.61 -1.42
N ALA A 41 -1.02 -2.21 -0.72
CA ALA A 41 -1.05 -2.29 0.74
C ALA A 41 -0.86 -0.92 1.42
N LEU A 42 -0.04 -0.04 0.83
CA LEU A 42 0.09 1.34 1.31
C LEU A 42 -1.19 2.14 1.04
N SER A 43 -1.83 1.98 -0.12
CA SER A 43 -3.15 2.57 -0.36
C SER A 43 -4.17 2.16 0.72
N LEU A 44 -4.24 0.88 1.08
CA LEU A 44 -5.10 0.42 2.18
C LEU A 44 -4.73 1.03 3.55
N LEU A 45 -3.44 1.20 3.83
CA LEU A 45 -2.98 1.85 5.08
C LEU A 45 -3.52 3.28 5.18
N TRP A 46 -3.47 4.03 4.08
CA TRP A 46 -3.92 5.41 4.01
C TRP A 46 -5.44 5.54 4.02
N LEU A 47 -6.14 4.74 3.22
CA LEU A 47 -7.61 4.73 3.17
C LEU A 47 -8.24 4.33 4.51
N SER A 48 -7.58 3.45 5.27
CA SER A 48 -8.04 3.06 6.61
C SER A 48 -7.61 4.01 7.73
N GLU A 49 -6.90 5.09 7.41
CA GLU A 49 -6.32 6.00 8.42
C GLU A 49 -5.44 5.28 9.47
N ALA A 50 -4.82 4.15 9.13
CA ALA A 50 -4.09 3.31 10.10
C ALA A 50 -2.91 4.04 10.78
N ILE A 51 -2.46 5.17 10.22
CA ILE A 51 -1.42 6.01 10.81
C ILE A 51 -1.88 6.59 12.17
N ILE A 52 -3.14 7.02 12.32
CA ILE A 52 -3.63 7.60 13.59
C ILE A 52 -3.73 6.53 14.69
N TYR A 53 -3.92 5.27 14.29
CA TYR A 53 -3.81 4.13 15.19
C TYR A 53 -2.36 3.88 15.59
N TYR A 54 -1.43 3.93 14.63
CA TYR A 54 0.01 3.75 14.87
C TYR A 54 0.57 4.81 15.82
N THR A 55 0.17 6.08 15.68
CA THR A 55 0.61 7.18 16.55
C THR A 55 -0.05 7.16 17.93
N GLY A 56 -1.10 6.37 18.11
CA GLY A 56 -1.88 6.32 19.35
C GLY A 56 -2.82 7.51 19.55
N GLU A 57 -3.08 8.29 18.50
CA GLU A 57 -4.08 9.37 18.49
C GLU A 57 -5.49 8.81 18.74
N VAL A 58 -5.78 7.64 18.18
CA VAL A 58 -7.02 6.89 18.45
C VAL A 58 -6.68 5.58 19.16
N LYS A 59 -7.36 5.33 20.28
CA LYS A 59 -7.20 4.12 21.08
C LYS A 59 -8.22 3.05 20.69
N GLU A 60 -7.86 1.80 20.94
CA GLU A 60 -8.79 0.68 20.84
C GLU A 60 -9.94 0.85 21.84
N SER A 61 -11.14 0.52 21.37
CA SER A 61 -12.37 0.52 22.14
C SER A 61 -13.28 -0.62 21.66
N PRO A 62 -14.36 -0.92 22.39
CA PRO A 62 -15.35 -1.89 21.93
C PRO A 62 -16.00 -1.56 20.57
N TYR A 63 -15.99 -0.29 20.15
CA TYR A 63 -16.72 0.20 18.97
C TYR A 63 -15.89 0.23 17.68
N ASN A 64 -14.56 0.09 17.77
CA ASN A 64 -13.66 0.17 16.61
C ASN A 64 -12.80 -1.09 16.44
N LYS A 65 -13.26 -2.23 16.96
CA LYS A 65 -12.49 -3.49 16.97
C LYS A 65 -12.05 -3.95 15.58
N ASP A 66 -12.95 -3.87 14.59
CA ASP A 66 -12.64 -4.34 13.22
C ASP A 66 -11.61 -3.45 12.54
N TRP A 67 -11.74 -2.13 12.72
CA TRP A 67 -10.75 -1.16 12.28
C TRP A 67 -9.39 -1.39 12.95
N VAL A 68 -9.35 -1.53 14.27
CA VAL A 68 -8.11 -1.82 15.03
C VAL A 68 -7.45 -3.11 14.55
N TYR A 69 -8.24 -4.17 14.34
CA TYR A 69 -7.74 -5.43 13.81
C TYR A 69 -7.10 -5.24 12.42
N PHE A 70 -7.77 -4.51 11.54
CA PHE A 70 -7.26 -4.22 10.20
C PHE A 70 -5.98 -3.39 10.23
N CYS A 71 -5.95 -2.30 11.01
CA CYS A 71 -4.75 -1.46 11.17
C CYS A 71 -3.57 -2.27 11.71
N ARG A 72 -3.77 -3.06 12.77
CA ARG A 72 -2.73 -3.95 13.34
C ARG A 72 -2.18 -4.91 12.29
N LYS A 73 -3.06 -5.53 11.49
CA LYS A 73 -2.66 -6.44 10.41
C LYS A 73 -1.77 -5.73 9.39
N LEU A 74 -2.20 -4.58 8.87
CA LEU A 74 -1.45 -3.82 7.87
C LEU A 74 -0.11 -3.33 8.40
N ILE A 75 -0.10 -2.67 9.56
CA ILE A 75 1.12 -2.14 10.20
C ILE A 75 2.11 -3.29 10.38
N LYS A 76 1.68 -4.41 11.00
CA LYS A 76 2.56 -5.57 11.20
C LYS A 76 3.12 -6.11 9.90
N ARG A 77 2.30 -6.26 8.85
CA ARG A 77 2.74 -6.81 7.57
C ARG A 77 3.71 -5.89 6.82
N LEU A 78 3.41 -4.59 6.78
CA LEU A 78 4.27 -3.57 6.18
C LEU A 78 5.61 -3.49 6.92
N SER A 79 5.61 -3.44 8.25
CA SER A 79 6.84 -3.44 9.06
C SER A 79 7.70 -4.69 8.89
N ASN A 80 7.11 -5.82 8.49
CA ASN A 80 7.83 -7.07 8.24
C ASN A 80 8.11 -7.34 6.74
N SER A 81 7.95 -6.33 5.87
CA SER A 81 8.17 -6.46 4.42
C SER A 81 7.42 -7.65 3.77
N TYR A 82 6.20 -7.91 4.27
CA TYR A 82 5.34 -8.97 3.79
C TYR A 82 4.96 -8.75 2.32
N TYR A 83 4.53 -7.54 1.98
CA TYR A 83 4.15 -7.14 0.63
C TYR A 83 5.40 -6.85 -0.22
N LYS A 84 5.40 -7.33 -1.46
CA LYS A 84 6.51 -7.13 -2.40
C LYS A 84 6.27 -5.88 -3.25
N ILE A 85 7.36 -5.26 -3.71
CA ILE A 85 7.26 -4.21 -4.75
C ILE A 85 6.77 -4.88 -6.03
N GLY A 86 5.60 -4.45 -6.51
CA GLY A 86 4.95 -4.92 -7.72
C GLY A 86 4.84 -3.82 -8.78
N GLU A 87 3.74 -3.84 -9.51
CA GLU A 87 3.44 -2.93 -10.63
C GLU A 87 2.57 -1.75 -10.18
N THR A 88 1.97 -1.79 -8.99
CA THR A 88 1.15 -0.68 -8.50
C THR A 88 2.02 0.40 -7.87
N SER A 89 1.92 1.60 -8.42
CA SER A 89 2.52 2.79 -7.83
C SER A 89 1.62 3.33 -6.70
N PHE A 90 2.24 3.98 -5.72
CA PHE A 90 1.56 4.64 -4.62
C PHE A 90 2.23 5.99 -4.35
N ASP A 91 1.46 7.06 -4.28
CA ASP A 91 1.92 8.36 -3.83
C ASP A 91 0.88 8.95 -2.86
N PRO A 92 1.24 9.26 -1.60
CA PRO A 92 0.32 9.89 -0.67
C PRO A 92 0.14 11.40 -0.90
N GLU A 93 0.79 11.97 -1.93
CA GLU A 93 0.70 13.37 -2.36
C GLU A 93 0.99 14.38 -1.23
N LEU A 94 1.91 14.03 -0.33
CA LEU A 94 2.18 14.83 0.86
C LEU A 94 3.00 16.08 0.55
N THR A 95 2.56 17.20 1.14
CA THR A 95 3.35 18.43 1.18
C THR A 95 4.59 18.27 2.07
N LYS A 96 5.60 19.13 1.87
CA LYS A 96 6.80 19.19 2.73
C LYS A 96 6.45 19.37 4.21
N ALA A 97 5.41 20.15 4.51
CA ALA A 97 4.94 20.37 5.87
C ALA A 97 4.35 19.10 6.49
N GLN A 98 3.58 18.31 5.73
CA GLN A 98 3.05 17.01 6.19
C GLN A 98 4.20 16.00 6.41
N ILE A 99 5.15 15.90 5.47
CA ILE A 99 6.33 15.04 5.64
C ILE A 99 7.10 15.41 6.91
N TYR A 100 7.29 16.70 7.18
CA TYR A 100 7.95 17.16 8.41
C TYR A 100 7.18 16.74 9.67
N LYS A 101 5.83 16.83 9.67
CA LYS A 101 5.00 16.35 10.76
C LYS A 101 5.16 14.85 10.98
N MET A 102 5.16 14.04 9.91
CA MET A 102 5.35 12.59 10.01
C MET A 102 6.69 12.22 10.64
N LYS A 103 7.77 12.89 10.21
CA LYS A 103 9.12 12.71 10.77
C LYS A 103 9.17 13.08 12.25
N LYS A 104 8.56 14.20 12.64
CA LYS A 104 8.49 14.64 14.04
C LYS A 104 7.71 13.66 14.92
N ALA A 105 6.71 12.98 14.36
CA ALA A 105 5.93 11.95 15.03
C ALA A 105 6.61 10.57 15.08
N ASN A 106 7.85 10.44 14.59
CA ASN A 106 8.57 9.16 14.47
C ASN A 106 7.78 8.09 13.70
N ILE A 107 6.95 8.52 12.73
CA ILE A 107 6.29 7.60 11.82
C ILE A 107 7.37 7.06 10.85
N PRO A 108 7.46 5.74 10.66
CA PRO A 108 8.42 5.17 9.72
C PRO A 108 8.18 5.64 8.29
N GLU A 109 9.27 6.02 7.60
CA GLU A 109 9.20 6.61 6.25
C GLU A 109 8.56 5.66 5.22
N PHE A 110 8.71 4.36 5.40
CA PHE A 110 8.09 3.38 4.50
C PHE A 110 6.55 3.41 4.51
N PHE A 111 5.90 4.04 5.50
CA PHE A 111 4.45 4.25 5.49
C PHE A 111 3.99 5.42 4.61
N TYR A 112 4.88 6.34 4.26
CA TYR A 112 4.53 7.57 3.54
C TYR A 112 5.46 7.90 2.37
N GLN A 113 6.34 6.98 1.99
CA GLN A 113 7.18 7.13 0.81
C GLN A 113 6.42 6.76 -0.46
N THR A 114 6.70 7.48 -1.55
CA THR A 114 6.22 7.12 -2.88
C THR A 114 6.82 5.75 -3.29
N VAL A 115 5.97 4.84 -3.73
CA VAL A 115 6.36 3.58 -4.38
C VAL A 115 6.16 3.74 -5.87
N LYS A 116 7.22 3.49 -6.65
CA LYS A 116 7.13 3.44 -8.10
C LYS A 116 7.02 1.98 -8.53
N GLU A 117 6.24 1.76 -9.58
CA GLU A 117 6.17 0.48 -10.28
C GLU A 117 7.57 -0.03 -10.64
N LYS A 118 7.77 -1.34 -10.60
CA LYS A 118 8.96 -1.94 -11.21
C LYS A 118 8.90 -1.68 -12.71
N ASN A 119 9.77 -0.81 -13.22
CA ASN A 119 10.01 -0.68 -14.65
C ASN A 119 10.34 -2.06 -15.24
N ALA A 120 9.38 -2.70 -15.92
CA ALA A 120 9.66 -3.77 -16.84
C ALA A 120 10.25 -3.15 -18.11
N ASN A 121 11.55 -2.80 -18.08
CA ASN A 121 12.48 -2.79 -19.22
C ASN A 121 13.81 -2.07 -18.90
N HIS A 122 14.83 -2.85 -18.58
CA HIS A 122 16.19 -2.60 -19.06
C HIS A 122 16.82 -3.94 -19.48
N ALA A 123 16.20 -4.58 -20.47
CA ALA A 123 16.95 -5.45 -21.36
C ALA A 123 17.58 -4.54 -22.42
N SER A 124 18.81 -4.09 -22.16
CA SER A 124 19.65 -3.54 -23.22
C SER A 124 19.79 -4.61 -24.29
N ALA A 125 19.16 -4.40 -25.46
CA ALA A 125 19.38 -5.22 -26.63
C ALA A 125 20.88 -5.23 -26.95
N PRO A 126 21.48 -6.38 -27.34
CA PRO A 126 22.85 -6.38 -27.82
C PRO A 126 22.93 -5.57 -29.11
N ASP A 127 23.84 -4.60 -29.14
CA ASP A 127 24.16 -3.77 -30.30
C ASP A 127 24.66 -4.67 -31.44
N ALA A 128 23.74 -5.05 -32.33
CA ALA A 128 24.06 -5.71 -33.58
C ALA A 128 24.45 -4.64 -34.60
N ARG A 129 25.73 -4.26 -34.61
CA ARG A 129 26.37 -3.66 -35.79
C ARG A 129 27.38 -4.63 -36.37
N HIS A 130 26.88 -5.46 -37.27
CA HIS A 130 27.66 -6.06 -38.32
C HIS A 130 28.20 -4.97 -39.28
N ARG A 131 29.51 -5.04 -39.51
CA ARG A 131 30.28 -4.80 -40.75
C ARG A 131 30.02 -3.53 -41.59
N ALA A 132 31.10 -2.80 -41.82
CA ALA A 132 31.62 -2.65 -43.18
C ALA A 132 33.15 -2.68 -43.13
N ASP A 133 33.72 -3.65 -43.84
CA ASP A 133 35.12 -3.69 -44.28
C ASP A 133 35.38 -2.62 -45.35
#